data_AF-A0A9X8QV03-F1
#
_entry.id   AF-A0A9X8QV03-F1
#
_cell.length_a   1.000
_cell.length_b   1.000
_cell.length_c   1.000
_cell.angle_alpha   90.00
_cell.angle_beta   90.00
_cell.angle_gamma   90.00
#
_symmetry.space_group_name_H-M   'P 1'
#
loop_
_entity.id
_entity.type
_entity.pdbx_description
1 polymer ?
#
loop_
_entity_poly.entity_id
_entity_poly.type
_entity_poly.pdbx_seq_one_letter_code
_entity_poly.pdbx_strand_id
1 'polypeptide(L)'
;MAARPLVARQPNERLQALIQEAACSNAGLARRVNMCGAEHGLDLRYDKTSVARWLRGQQPRGRAPAIIAEALGRKLGRTVTIDEIGMADGKNLASGVGLQFSPTVLGAIEQVCELWRSDVGRRDFLSGSTVAASALVEPSRDWLITGADTQVSRNAGARVGVSDVAAVRAMTSALSELDHRFGSGHVRPVVVHYLNSVVSGLLAGSYREAVGRELFAAVARLTELGGYMAVDTGQPGLAQRYYIQALRLAQAAGDRGYGGYVLAASMSHLAASLGNPREIAQLARAAQEGARGQVTPRAEAMFFAAEARGHALMGDARAFQSVAGRAVAAMERAEAVTETGDDPAWIGHFDPAYLADELAHCHRDLGQPVPAAQRAQEALDGHPTGRARRRAIGLALLASAQVQQREVELACHTGTQAIELLGGLRTDRGAEYLEEFRHRLVPYQDEPVVREFTARMELRAAA
;
A
#
# COMPACT_ATOMS: atom_id res chain seq x y z
N MET A 1 10.89 12.30 39.76
CA MET A 1 9.61 12.51 39.03
C MET A 1 9.65 13.87 38.35
N ALA A 2 10.14 13.93 37.10
CA ALA A 2 10.13 15.17 36.33
C ALA A 2 8.73 15.42 35.78
N ALA A 3 8.13 16.57 36.12
CA ALA A 3 6.82 16.97 35.62
C ALA A 3 6.88 17.15 34.09
N ARG A 4 5.99 16.45 33.37
CA ARG A 4 5.75 16.69 31.94
C ARG A 4 5.40 18.17 31.73
N PRO A 5 5.99 18.86 30.74
CA PRO A 5 5.57 20.22 30.42
C PRO A 5 4.08 20.20 30.01
N LEU A 6 3.26 21.00 30.69
CA LEU A 6 1.89 21.26 30.28
C LEU A 6 1.93 22.05 28.98
N VAL A 7 1.80 21.36 27.85
CA VAL A 7 1.52 22.01 26.57
C VAL A 7 0.27 22.87 26.76
N ALA A 8 0.41 24.18 26.57
CA ALA A 8 -0.71 25.11 26.67
C ALA A 8 -1.78 24.71 25.64
N ARG A 9 -2.99 24.39 26.12
CA ARG A 9 -4.10 24.00 25.25
C ARG A 9 -4.61 25.23 24.51
N GLN A 10 -4.69 25.15 23.19
CA GLN A 10 -5.28 26.21 22.37
C GLN A 10 -6.80 26.24 22.57
N PRO A 11 -7.43 27.44 22.62
CA PRO A 11 -8.89 27.58 22.62
C PRO A 11 -9.53 26.91 21.40
N ASN A 12 -10.71 26.30 21.58
CA ASN A 12 -11.46 25.68 20.48
C ASN A 12 -12.41 26.70 19.85
N GLU A 13 -11.87 27.52 18.95
CA GLU A 13 -12.62 28.57 18.23
C GLU A 13 -13.69 27.99 17.29
N ARG A 14 -13.45 26.79 16.74
CA ARG A 14 -14.40 26.11 15.84
C ARG A 14 -15.69 25.73 16.59
N LEU A 15 -15.56 25.14 17.78
CA LEU A 15 -16.71 24.87 18.64
C LEU A 15 -17.42 26.16 19.06
N GLN A 16 -16.66 27.22 19.36
CA GLN A 16 -17.23 28.51 19.75
C GLN A 16 -18.11 29.11 18.64
N ALA A 17 -17.64 29.08 17.40
CA ALA A 17 -18.39 29.56 16.24
C ALA A 17 -19.71 28.77 16.05
N LEU A 18 -19.66 27.44 16.16
CA LEU A 18 -20.86 26.60 16.02
C LEU A 18 -21.86 26.80 17.17
N ILE A 19 -21.40 27.05 18.39
CA ILE A 19 -22.27 27.38 19.52
C ILE A 19 -23.02 28.69 19.27
N GLN A 20 -22.33 29.68 18.69
CA GLN A 20 -22.89 30.98 18.32
C GLN A 20 -23.89 30.83 17.15
N GLU A 21 -23.51 30.12 16.08
CA GLU A 21 -24.40 29.80 14.94
C GLU A 21 -25.68 29.09 15.42
N ALA A 22 -25.54 28.14 16.34
CA ALA A 22 -26.66 27.38 16.91
C ALA A 22 -27.51 28.19 17.92
N ALA A 23 -27.12 29.44 18.22
CA ALA A 23 -27.73 30.30 19.23
C ALA A 23 -27.97 29.55 20.56
N CYS A 24 -26.96 28.78 21.00
CA CYS A 24 -27.08 27.93 22.19
C CYS A 24 -26.19 28.44 23.33
N SER A 25 -26.68 28.37 24.57
CA SER A 25 -25.85 28.61 25.74
C SER A 25 -25.04 27.36 26.09
N ASN A 26 -23.93 27.50 26.81
CA ASN A 26 -23.13 26.36 27.29
C ASN A 26 -23.99 25.34 28.08
N ALA A 27 -24.91 25.82 28.91
CA ALA A 27 -25.87 24.96 29.62
C ALA A 27 -26.90 24.33 28.66
N GLY A 28 -27.28 25.02 27.59
CA GLY A 28 -28.14 24.50 26.54
C GLY A 28 -27.48 23.38 25.73
N LEU A 29 -26.22 23.56 25.33
CA LEU A 29 -25.46 22.52 24.63
C LEU A 29 -25.28 21.29 25.50
N ALA A 30 -24.85 21.44 26.76
CA ALA A 30 -24.66 20.33 27.69
C ALA A 30 -25.92 19.44 27.83
N ARG A 31 -27.11 20.07 27.96
CA ARG A 31 -28.39 19.35 28.03
C ARG A 31 -28.67 18.56 26.74
N ARG A 32 -28.41 19.13 25.56
CA ARG A 32 -28.59 18.45 24.27
C ARG A 32 -27.65 17.26 24.11
N VAL A 33 -26.39 17.41 24.52
CA VAL A 33 -25.40 16.33 24.47
C VAL A 33 -25.81 15.17 25.39
N ASN A 34 -26.28 15.45 26.61
CA ASN A 34 -26.75 14.38 27.51
C ASN A 34 -27.99 13.67 26.97
N MET A 35 -28.94 14.42 26.38
CA MET A 35 -30.14 13.84 25.75
C MET A 35 -29.76 12.95 24.55
N CYS A 36 -28.89 13.45 23.66
CA CYS A 36 -28.39 12.69 22.52
C CYS A 36 -27.57 11.46 22.97
N GLY A 37 -26.81 11.57 24.06
CA GLY A 37 -26.10 10.45 24.67
C GLY A 37 -27.04 9.37 25.20
N ALA A 38 -28.11 9.76 25.89
CA ALA A 38 -29.10 8.83 26.43
C ALA A 38 -29.80 8.02 25.32
N GLU A 39 -30.12 8.64 24.18
CA GLU A 39 -30.66 7.94 23.00
C GLU A 39 -29.70 6.89 22.44
N HIS A 40 -28.40 7.08 22.63
CA HIS A 40 -27.35 6.13 22.22
C HIS A 40 -26.93 5.16 23.35
N GLY A 41 -27.68 5.10 24.45
CA GLY A 41 -27.40 4.23 25.60
C GLY A 41 -26.19 4.64 26.43
N LEU A 42 -25.78 5.92 26.38
CA LEU A 42 -24.64 6.46 27.13
C LEU A 42 -25.13 7.27 28.34
N ASP A 43 -24.65 6.95 29.56
CA ASP A 43 -24.86 7.79 30.75
C ASP A 43 -23.85 8.95 30.75
N LEU A 44 -24.19 10.02 30.02
CA LEU A 44 -23.41 11.26 29.97
C LEU A 44 -23.96 12.30 30.95
N ARG A 45 -23.08 12.90 31.76
CA ARG A 45 -23.44 13.92 32.78
C ARG A 45 -22.66 15.21 32.58
N TYR A 46 -22.75 15.78 31.38
CA TYR A 46 -22.11 17.06 31.08
C TYR A 46 -22.94 18.24 31.57
N ASP A 47 -22.23 19.30 31.96
CA ASP A 47 -22.78 20.55 32.46
C ASP A 47 -22.15 21.77 31.75
N LYS A 48 -22.55 22.98 32.14
CA LYS A 48 -21.98 24.22 31.56
C LYS A 48 -20.46 24.31 31.72
N THR A 49 -19.92 23.71 32.79
CA THR A 49 -18.49 23.69 33.11
C THR A 49 -17.72 22.77 32.16
N SER A 50 -18.34 21.66 31.77
CA SER A 50 -17.81 20.72 30.78
C SER A 50 -17.65 21.42 29.43
N VAL A 51 -18.67 22.15 28.97
CA VAL A 51 -18.59 22.93 27.71
C VAL A 51 -17.54 24.03 27.80
N ALA A 52 -17.43 24.74 28.93
CA ALA A 52 -16.39 25.74 29.14
C ALA A 52 -14.97 25.14 29.17
N ARG A 53 -14.82 23.87 29.51
CA ARG A 53 -13.54 23.14 29.38
C ARG A 53 -13.26 22.77 27.93
N TRP A 54 -14.28 22.38 27.17
CA TRP A 54 -14.16 22.09 25.73
C TRP A 54 -13.73 23.31 24.92
N LEU A 55 -14.31 24.47 25.21
CA LEU A 55 -13.92 25.75 24.62
C LEU A 55 -12.46 26.14 24.95
N ARG A 56 -11.92 25.68 26.08
CA ARG A 56 -10.51 25.85 26.46
C ARG A 56 -9.60 24.73 25.91
N GLY A 57 -10.08 23.96 24.94
CA GLY A 57 -9.30 22.92 24.26
C GLY A 57 -9.23 21.57 24.97
N GLN A 58 -10.01 21.33 26.04
CA GLN A 58 -10.12 20.00 26.63
C GLN A 58 -11.08 19.13 25.80
N GLN A 59 -10.62 18.03 25.21
CA GLN A 59 -11.49 17.12 24.49
C GLN A 59 -12.03 16.00 25.41
N PRO A 60 -13.33 15.68 25.35
CA PRO A 60 -13.88 14.51 26.01
C PRO A 60 -13.46 13.23 25.28
N ARG A 61 -13.30 12.13 26.01
CA ARG A 61 -12.81 10.84 25.46
C ARG A 61 -13.95 9.98 24.91
N GLY A 62 -13.57 8.97 24.13
CA GLY A 62 -14.49 7.93 23.66
C GLY A 62 -15.49 8.47 22.64
N ARG A 63 -16.76 8.05 22.75
CA ARG A 63 -17.82 8.42 21.79
C ARG A 63 -18.35 9.85 21.94
N ALA A 64 -17.93 10.57 22.98
CA ALA A 64 -18.49 11.88 23.32
C ALA A 64 -18.32 12.97 22.22
N PRO A 65 -17.19 13.08 21.49
CA PRO A 65 -17.07 14.06 20.39
C PRO A 65 -18.12 13.86 19.28
N ALA A 66 -18.45 12.61 18.95
CA ALA A 66 -19.49 12.30 17.95
C ALA A 66 -20.88 12.76 18.43
N ILE A 67 -21.21 12.51 19.69
CA ILE A 67 -22.47 12.94 20.31
C ILE A 67 -22.56 14.47 20.39
N ILE A 68 -21.43 15.17 20.59
CA ILE A 68 -21.38 16.63 20.57
C ILE A 68 -21.66 17.17 19.17
N ALA A 69 -21.02 16.59 18.14
CA ALA A 69 -21.24 16.96 16.75
C ALA A 69 -22.70 16.74 16.34
N GLU A 70 -23.27 15.59 16.70
CA GLU A 70 -24.67 15.27 16.43
C GLU A 70 -25.65 16.21 17.14
N ALA A 71 -25.42 16.50 18.43
CA ALA A 71 -26.27 17.42 19.20
C ALA A 71 -26.30 18.84 18.60
N LEU A 72 -25.16 19.31 18.06
CA LEU A 72 -25.08 20.56 17.32
C LEU A 72 -25.73 20.46 15.94
N GLY A 73 -25.51 19.38 15.20
CA GLY A 73 -26.12 19.16 13.90
C GLY A 73 -27.65 19.14 13.94
N ARG A 74 -28.23 18.44 14.93
CA ARG A 74 -29.69 18.46 15.18
C ARG A 74 -30.21 19.87 15.51
N LYS A 75 -29.43 20.70 16.18
CA LYS A 75 -29.82 22.08 16.51
C LYS A 75 -29.70 23.01 15.30
N LEU A 76 -28.73 22.78 14.43
CA LEU A 76 -28.48 23.57 13.23
C LEU A 76 -29.29 23.11 12.01
N GLY A 77 -29.91 21.92 12.06
CA GLY A 77 -30.67 21.37 10.95
C GLY A 77 -29.80 20.85 9.79
N ARG A 78 -28.51 20.60 10.04
CA ARG A 78 -27.54 20.08 9.06
C ARG A 78 -26.60 19.08 9.73
N THR A 79 -25.95 18.24 8.93
CA THR A 79 -24.86 17.40 9.43
C THR A 79 -23.70 18.29 9.91
N VAL A 80 -23.19 17.99 11.11
CA VAL A 80 -22.01 18.62 11.68
C VAL A 80 -21.03 17.49 12.03
N THR A 81 -19.80 17.64 11.59
CA THR A 81 -18.74 16.64 11.76
C THR A 81 -17.91 16.89 13.02
N ILE A 82 -17.17 15.87 13.46
CA ILE A 82 -16.25 15.97 14.61
C ILE A 82 -15.11 16.96 14.31
N ASP A 83 -14.71 17.08 13.04
CA ASP A 83 -13.74 18.07 12.59
C ASP A 83 -14.29 19.50 12.70
N GLU A 84 -15.52 19.74 12.21
CA GLU A 84 -16.16 21.07 12.30
C GLU A 84 -16.27 21.59 13.73
N ILE A 85 -16.43 20.73 14.75
CA ILE A 85 -16.43 21.13 16.16
C ILE A 85 -15.02 21.24 16.78
N GLY A 86 -13.95 21.10 16.00
CA GLY A 86 -12.57 21.16 16.47
C GLY A 86 -12.21 20.06 17.48
N MET A 87 -12.93 18.92 17.45
CA MET A 87 -12.71 17.79 18.36
C MET A 87 -12.28 16.53 17.64
N ALA A 88 -11.86 16.64 16.37
CA ALA A 88 -11.16 15.54 15.74
C ALA A 88 -9.89 15.30 16.55
N ASP A 89 -9.79 14.14 17.19
CA ASP A 89 -8.53 13.68 17.75
C ASP A 89 -7.49 13.81 16.64
N GLY A 90 -6.27 14.25 16.95
CA GLY A 90 -5.18 14.25 15.96
C GLY A 90 -5.01 12.88 15.28
N LYS A 91 -5.44 11.79 15.95
CA LYS A 91 -5.56 10.43 15.44
C LYS A 91 -6.63 10.23 14.35
N ASN A 92 -7.74 10.96 14.39
CA ASN A 92 -8.83 10.91 13.40
C ASN A 92 -8.59 11.83 12.19
N LEU A 93 -7.78 12.90 12.32
CA LEU A 93 -7.36 13.66 11.14
C LEU A 93 -6.43 12.81 10.25
N ALA A 94 -5.54 12.00 10.86
CA ALA A 94 -4.67 11.08 10.13
C ALA A 94 -5.30 9.75 9.73
N SER A 95 -6.46 9.39 10.26
CA SER A 95 -7.09 8.12 9.87
C SER A 95 -7.42 8.10 8.38
N GLY A 96 -7.81 9.25 7.79
CA GLY A 96 -8.19 9.36 6.37
C GLY A 96 -7.09 9.78 5.37
N VAL A 97 -5.93 10.27 5.83
CA VAL A 97 -4.90 10.84 4.92
C VAL A 97 -4.42 9.81 3.90
N GLY A 98 -4.58 10.11 2.62
CA GLY A 98 -4.21 9.20 1.54
C GLY A 98 -5.07 7.93 1.41
N LEU A 99 -6.16 7.77 2.18
CA LEU A 99 -7.15 6.71 1.96
C LEU A 99 -8.30 7.15 1.05
N GLN A 100 -8.46 8.45 0.82
CA GLN A 100 -9.51 8.95 -0.06
C GLN A 100 -9.08 8.89 -1.52
N PHE A 101 -9.94 8.30 -2.35
CA PHE A 101 -9.85 8.37 -3.80
C PHE A 101 -10.61 9.61 -4.27
N SER A 102 -9.91 10.74 -4.41
CA SER A 102 -10.58 12.03 -4.65
C SER A 102 -11.30 12.08 -6.00
N PRO A 103 -12.51 12.64 -6.11
CA PRO A 103 -13.18 12.79 -7.40
C PRO A 103 -12.56 13.89 -8.29
N THR A 104 -11.65 14.72 -7.76
CA THR A 104 -11.03 15.83 -8.52
C THR A 104 -9.51 15.73 -8.53
N VAL A 105 -8.89 16.26 -9.58
CA VAL A 105 -7.43 16.34 -9.70
C VAL A 105 -6.81 17.18 -8.58
N LEU A 106 -7.45 18.30 -8.20
CA LEU A 106 -6.95 19.15 -7.12
C LEU A 106 -6.96 18.41 -5.78
N GLY A 107 -8.06 17.74 -5.45
CA GLY A 107 -8.15 16.95 -4.23
C GLY A 107 -7.20 15.75 -4.22
N ALA A 108 -6.89 15.16 -5.38
CA ALA A 108 -5.86 14.13 -5.51
C ALA A 108 -4.45 14.68 -5.19
N ILE A 109 -4.12 15.88 -5.68
CA ILE A 109 -2.85 16.55 -5.36
C ILE A 109 -2.78 16.85 -3.86
N GLU A 110 -3.85 17.40 -3.27
CA GLU A 110 -3.91 17.72 -1.83
C GLU A 110 -3.68 16.48 -0.98
N GLN A 111 -4.41 15.39 -1.26
CA GLN A 111 -4.30 14.13 -0.53
C GLN A 111 -2.91 13.51 -0.62
N VAL A 112 -2.32 13.47 -1.81
CA VAL A 112 -1.01 12.85 -1.97
C VAL A 112 0.11 13.70 -1.35
N CYS A 113 0.02 15.03 -1.44
CA CYS A 113 0.99 15.92 -0.79
C CYS A 113 0.89 15.85 0.73
N GLU A 114 -0.32 15.74 1.28
CA GLU A 114 -0.53 15.56 2.72
C GLU A 114 0.03 14.21 3.20
N LEU A 115 -0.16 13.13 2.43
CA LEU A 115 0.43 11.83 2.70
C LEU A 115 1.95 11.91 2.80
N TRP A 116 2.63 12.47 1.80
CA TRP A 116 4.09 12.55 1.80
C TRP A 116 4.63 13.44 2.92
N ARG A 117 3.98 14.57 3.19
CA ARG A 117 4.36 15.47 4.30
C ARG A 117 4.23 14.78 5.65
N SER A 118 3.17 13.98 5.81
CA SER A 118 2.92 13.20 7.01
C SER A 118 3.94 12.08 7.19
N ASP A 119 4.36 11.41 6.12
CA ASP A 119 5.40 10.37 6.15
C ASP A 119 6.79 10.95 6.47
N VAL A 120 7.15 12.13 5.95
CA VAL A 120 8.40 12.81 6.34
C VAL A 120 8.38 13.22 7.82
N GLY A 121 7.31 13.87 8.27
CA GLY A 121 7.28 14.58 9.56
C GLY A 121 6.75 13.78 10.75
N ARG A 122 6.02 12.69 10.53
CA ARG A 122 5.32 11.92 11.58
C ARG A 122 5.36 10.40 11.30
N ARG A 123 6.55 9.86 11.02
CA ARG A 123 6.74 8.42 10.68
C ARG A 123 6.00 7.48 11.62
N ASP A 124 6.20 7.61 12.92
CA ASP A 124 5.57 6.76 13.95
C ASP A 124 4.03 6.79 13.93
N PHE A 125 3.44 7.83 13.34
CA PHE A 125 2.00 8.06 13.31
C PHE A 125 1.29 7.30 12.19
N LEU A 126 1.96 7.11 11.06
CA LEU A 126 1.43 6.37 9.91
C LEU A 126 1.85 4.89 9.95
N SER A 127 3.03 4.58 10.49
CA SER A 127 3.50 3.20 10.65
C SER A 127 2.61 2.38 11.61
N GLY A 128 1.94 3.02 12.57
CA GLY A 128 0.99 2.37 13.49
C GLY A 128 -0.47 2.32 13.01
N SER A 129 -0.76 2.75 11.78
CA SER A 129 -2.13 2.71 11.23
C SER A 129 -2.56 1.27 10.94
N THR A 130 -3.71 0.86 11.49
CA THR A 130 -4.34 -0.42 11.18
C THR A 130 -4.77 -0.47 9.71
N VAL A 131 -4.42 -1.55 9.01
CA VAL A 131 -4.86 -1.77 7.64
C VAL A 131 -6.32 -2.20 7.64
N ALA A 132 -7.15 -1.58 6.81
CA ALA A 132 -8.52 -2.03 6.58
C ALA A 132 -8.60 -2.68 5.19
N ALA A 133 -8.82 -3.99 5.12
CA ALA A 133 -8.93 -4.70 3.84
C ALA A 133 -10.01 -4.10 2.91
N SER A 134 -11.10 -3.57 3.50
CA SER A 134 -12.18 -2.91 2.75
C SER A 134 -11.78 -1.57 2.13
N ALA A 135 -10.68 -0.94 2.56
CA ALA A 135 -10.28 0.38 2.05
C ALA A 135 -9.74 0.34 0.61
N LEU A 136 -9.52 -0.85 0.03
CA LEU A 136 -9.14 -1.02 -1.38
C LEU A 136 -10.34 -1.19 -2.31
N VAL A 137 -11.52 -1.53 -1.76
CA VAL A 137 -12.74 -1.82 -2.53
C VAL A 137 -13.29 -0.56 -3.21
N GLU A 138 -13.44 0.53 -2.47
CA GLU A 138 -13.97 1.78 -3.02
C GLU A 138 -13.03 2.39 -4.09
N PRO A 139 -11.72 2.57 -3.84
CA PRO A 139 -10.80 3.07 -4.87
C PRO A 139 -10.75 2.22 -6.14
N SER A 140 -10.73 0.89 -6.02
CA SER A 140 -10.69 0.00 -7.19
C SER A 140 -11.98 0.06 -8.00
N ARG A 141 -13.14 0.09 -7.34
CA ARG A 141 -14.44 0.28 -7.99
C ARG A 141 -14.53 1.63 -8.68
N ASP A 142 -14.19 2.70 -7.97
CA ASP A 142 -14.32 4.07 -8.48
C ASP A 142 -13.40 4.30 -9.68
N TRP A 143 -12.17 3.76 -9.65
CA TRP A 143 -11.28 3.73 -10.81
C TRP A 143 -11.86 2.95 -11.98
N LEU A 144 -12.48 1.79 -11.73
CA LEU A 144 -13.05 0.94 -12.78
C LEU A 144 -14.23 1.61 -13.49
N ILE A 145 -15.14 2.24 -12.73
CA ILE A 145 -16.37 2.83 -13.29
C ILE A 145 -16.21 4.28 -13.77
N THR A 146 -15.17 4.98 -13.33
CA THR A 146 -14.92 6.37 -13.71
C THR A 146 -13.87 6.45 -14.81
N GLY A 147 -14.11 7.29 -15.82
CA GLY A 147 -13.15 7.60 -16.88
C GLY A 147 -11.87 8.27 -16.37
N ALA A 148 -10.93 8.52 -17.30
CA ALA A 148 -9.84 9.45 -17.03
C ALA A 148 -10.40 10.86 -16.76
N ASP A 149 -9.72 11.65 -15.93
CA ASP A 149 -10.10 13.06 -15.74
C ASP A 149 -10.12 13.78 -17.10
N THR A 150 -11.08 14.67 -17.31
CA THR A 150 -11.22 15.40 -18.59
C THR A 150 -10.07 16.38 -18.84
N GLN A 151 -9.56 16.99 -17.77
CA GLN A 151 -8.49 17.98 -17.84
C GLN A 151 -7.59 17.88 -16.60
N VAL A 152 -6.27 17.92 -16.81
CA VAL A 152 -5.29 18.02 -15.70
C VAL A 152 -4.44 19.28 -15.75
N SER A 153 -4.44 20.00 -16.88
CA SER A 153 -3.67 21.23 -17.05
C SER A 153 -3.90 22.26 -15.94
N ARG A 154 -2.83 22.98 -15.60
CA ARG A 154 -2.80 24.00 -14.55
C ARG A 154 -2.10 25.25 -15.05
N ASN A 155 -2.59 26.40 -14.63
CA ASN A 155 -2.15 27.73 -15.05
C ASN A 155 -1.64 28.60 -13.89
N ALA A 156 -1.50 28.02 -12.68
CA ALA A 156 -0.97 28.70 -11.49
C ALA A 156 0.32 28.04 -11.01
N GLY A 157 1.26 28.83 -10.47
CA GLY A 157 2.54 28.34 -9.94
C GLY A 157 3.69 28.30 -10.95
N ALA A 158 4.85 27.80 -10.51
CA ALA A 158 6.06 27.71 -11.34
C ALA A 158 5.82 26.83 -12.58
N ARG A 159 6.43 27.20 -13.71
CA ARG A 159 6.25 26.49 -14.98
C ARG A 159 6.94 25.13 -14.94
N VAL A 160 6.19 24.08 -15.26
CA VAL A 160 6.66 22.70 -15.36
C VAL A 160 6.65 22.26 -16.82
N GLY A 161 7.76 21.69 -17.27
CA GLY A 161 7.99 21.24 -18.64
C GLY A 161 8.40 19.77 -18.74
N VAL A 162 8.65 19.34 -19.98
CA VAL A 162 9.05 17.96 -20.30
C VAL A 162 10.35 17.54 -19.61
N SER A 163 11.28 18.48 -19.41
CA SER A 163 12.54 18.24 -18.70
C SER A 163 12.32 17.85 -17.23
N ASP A 164 11.34 18.46 -16.57
CA ASP A 164 11.02 18.16 -15.16
C ASP A 164 10.42 16.75 -15.04
N VAL A 165 9.54 16.38 -15.97
CA VAL A 165 9.00 15.02 -16.06
C VAL A 165 10.10 14.00 -16.32
N ALA A 166 11.01 14.30 -17.25
CA ALA A 166 12.15 13.43 -17.53
C ALA A 166 13.05 13.23 -16.29
N ALA A 167 13.25 14.29 -15.49
CA ALA A 167 13.98 14.20 -14.23
C ALA A 167 13.29 13.28 -13.21
N VAL A 168 11.95 13.37 -13.07
CA VAL A 168 11.18 12.46 -12.18
C VAL A 168 11.29 11.00 -12.65
N ARG A 169 11.19 10.74 -13.96
CA ARG A 169 11.37 9.39 -14.52
C ARG A 169 12.78 8.85 -14.25
N ALA A 170 13.82 9.64 -14.52
CA ALA A 170 15.21 9.25 -14.30
C ALA A 170 15.50 8.97 -12.82
N MET A 171 15.00 9.84 -11.92
CA MET A 171 15.13 9.65 -10.48
C MET A 171 14.42 8.37 -10.01
N THR A 172 13.24 8.08 -10.56
CA THR A 172 12.49 6.85 -10.24
C THR A 172 13.30 5.62 -10.63
N SER A 173 13.84 5.57 -11.85
CA SER A 173 14.71 4.46 -12.29
C SER A 173 15.96 4.30 -11.43
N ALA A 174 16.62 5.41 -11.06
CA ALA A 174 17.80 5.37 -10.20
C ALA A 174 17.47 4.83 -8.79
N LEU A 175 16.36 5.26 -8.20
CA LEU A 175 15.92 4.80 -6.87
C LEU A 175 15.49 3.33 -6.91
N SER A 176 14.83 2.86 -7.97
CA SER A 176 14.53 1.44 -8.15
C SER A 176 15.80 0.60 -8.26
N GLU A 177 16.83 1.06 -8.97
CA GLU A 177 18.10 0.34 -9.06
C GLU A 177 18.84 0.28 -7.72
N LEU A 178 18.83 1.37 -6.96
CA LEU A 178 19.38 1.38 -5.60
C LEU A 178 18.63 0.42 -4.68
N ASP A 179 17.31 0.32 -4.80
CA ASP A 179 16.50 -0.63 -4.04
C ASP A 179 16.91 -2.08 -4.31
N HIS A 180 17.05 -2.45 -5.59
CA HIS A 180 17.45 -3.81 -5.94
C HIS A 180 18.81 -4.22 -5.34
N ARG A 181 19.72 -3.24 -5.19
CA ARG A 181 21.07 -3.47 -4.67
C ARG A 181 21.17 -3.46 -3.16
N PHE A 182 20.47 -2.56 -2.48
CA PHE A 182 20.69 -2.27 -1.05
C PHE A 182 19.46 -2.51 -0.15
N GLY A 183 18.31 -2.80 -0.75
CA GLY A 183 17.05 -2.98 -0.05
C GLY A 183 16.28 -1.68 0.22
N SER A 184 14.98 -1.81 0.49
CA SER A 184 14.05 -0.67 0.59
C SER A 184 14.34 0.19 1.80
N GLY A 185 14.83 -0.40 2.90
CA GLY A 185 15.06 0.30 4.16
C GLY A 185 16.01 1.50 4.03
N HIS A 186 17.03 1.40 3.17
CA HIS A 186 17.98 2.49 2.92
C HIS A 186 17.46 3.55 1.94
N VAL A 187 16.67 3.13 0.94
CA VAL A 187 16.28 3.98 -0.18
C VAL A 187 14.98 4.75 0.09
N ARG A 188 14.05 4.16 0.86
CA ARG A 188 12.73 4.73 1.16
C ARG A 188 12.79 6.16 1.72
N PRO A 189 13.69 6.52 2.67
CA PRO A 189 13.80 7.90 3.14
C PRO A 189 14.08 8.91 2.02
N VAL A 190 14.88 8.52 1.02
CA VAL A 190 15.23 9.37 -0.13
C VAL A 190 14.03 9.54 -1.06
N VAL A 191 13.31 8.46 -1.36
CA VAL A 191 12.06 8.50 -2.15
C VAL A 191 11.05 9.45 -1.52
N VAL A 192 10.76 9.27 -0.23
CA VAL A 192 9.75 10.07 0.48
C VAL A 192 10.18 11.54 0.57
N HIS A 193 11.46 11.81 0.80
CA HIS A 193 11.98 13.18 0.79
C HIS A 193 11.85 13.85 -0.58
N TYR A 194 12.17 13.15 -1.67
CA TYR A 194 12.05 13.68 -3.03
C TYR A 194 10.60 13.94 -3.42
N LEU A 195 9.69 13.02 -3.07
CA LEU A 195 8.24 13.17 -3.24
C LEU A 195 7.71 14.45 -2.54
N ASN A 196 8.06 14.62 -1.26
CA ASN A 196 7.62 15.77 -0.48
C ASN A 196 8.26 17.10 -0.92
N SER A 197 9.56 17.09 -1.24
CA SER A 197 10.33 18.34 -1.38
C SER A 197 10.40 18.85 -2.82
N VAL A 198 10.37 17.95 -3.82
CA VAL A 198 10.46 18.32 -5.24
C VAL A 198 9.13 18.07 -5.94
N VAL A 199 8.62 16.85 -5.88
CA VAL A 199 7.45 16.44 -6.66
C VAL A 199 6.18 17.19 -6.26
N SER A 200 6.00 17.48 -4.97
CA SER A 200 4.90 18.32 -4.48
C SER A 200 4.89 19.71 -5.14
N GLY A 201 6.06 20.31 -5.36
CA GLY A 201 6.19 21.58 -6.06
C GLY A 201 5.85 21.49 -7.55
N LEU A 202 6.23 20.39 -8.20
CA LEU A 202 5.88 20.14 -9.61
C LEU A 202 4.37 19.98 -9.79
N LEU A 203 3.69 19.21 -8.93
CA LEU A 203 2.23 19.05 -8.98
C LEU A 203 1.49 20.37 -8.69
N ALA A 204 2.04 21.22 -7.83
CA ALA A 204 1.47 22.53 -7.53
C ALA A 204 1.70 23.58 -8.63
N GLY A 205 2.60 23.30 -9.59
CA GLY A 205 2.99 24.20 -10.67
C GLY A 205 1.97 24.34 -11.80
N SER A 206 2.40 25.04 -12.85
CA SER A 206 1.65 25.27 -14.09
C SER A 206 2.19 24.42 -15.23
N TYR A 207 1.30 23.73 -15.94
CA TYR A 207 1.65 22.83 -17.04
C TYR A 207 0.48 22.68 -18.02
N ARG A 208 0.83 22.44 -19.29
CA ARG A 208 -0.15 22.13 -20.33
C ARG A 208 -0.67 20.70 -20.18
N GLU A 209 -1.76 20.40 -20.86
CA GLU A 209 -2.48 19.13 -20.73
C GLU A 209 -1.57 17.91 -20.95
N ALA A 210 -0.85 17.87 -22.08
CA ALA A 210 0.06 16.77 -22.40
C ALA A 210 1.17 16.57 -21.34
N VAL A 211 1.82 17.67 -20.92
CA VAL A 211 2.87 17.63 -19.88
C VAL A 211 2.29 17.19 -18.53
N GLY A 212 1.07 17.63 -18.21
CA GLY A 212 0.36 17.22 -17.01
C GLY A 212 0.14 15.71 -16.97
N ARG A 213 -0.39 15.11 -18.04
CA ARG A 213 -0.60 13.65 -18.11
C ARG A 213 0.69 12.88 -17.91
N GLU A 214 1.76 13.32 -18.56
CA GLU A 214 3.07 12.71 -18.41
C GLU A 214 3.66 12.86 -17.00
N LEU A 215 3.45 14.02 -16.36
CA LEU A 215 3.83 14.26 -14.97
C LEU A 215 3.05 13.33 -14.03
N PHE A 216 1.73 13.26 -14.15
CA PHE A 216 0.89 12.36 -13.35
C PHE A 216 1.31 10.90 -13.53
N ALA A 217 1.63 10.45 -14.75
CA ALA A 217 2.13 9.09 -14.99
C ALA A 217 3.47 8.85 -14.28
N ALA A 218 4.42 9.78 -14.37
CA ALA A 218 5.72 9.66 -13.72
C ALA A 218 5.60 9.66 -12.18
N VAL A 219 4.72 10.51 -11.64
CA VAL A 219 4.50 10.62 -10.19
C VAL A 219 3.71 9.43 -9.65
N ALA A 220 2.75 8.87 -10.41
CA ALA A 220 2.07 7.64 -10.04
C ALA A 220 3.09 6.50 -9.83
N ARG A 221 4.06 6.37 -10.74
CA ARG A 221 5.13 5.37 -10.64
C ARG A 221 6.01 5.53 -9.41
N LEU A 222 6.45 6.75 -9.13
CA LEU A 222 7.27 7.02 -7.95
C LEU A 222 6.47 6.85 -6.64
N THR A 223 5.17 7.15 -6.67
CA THR A 223 4.27 6.94 -5.52
C THR A 223 4.07 5.45 -5.27
N GLU A 224 3.83 4.65 -6.30
CA GLU A 224 3.75 3.20 -6.20
C GLU A 224 5.04 2.60 -5.63
N LEU A 225 6.22 3.06 -6.08
CA LEU A 225 7.51 2.64 -5.54
C LEU A 225 7.62 2.94 -4.03
N GLY A 226 7.13 4.10 -3.58
CA GLY A 226 7.06 4.43 -2.15
C GLY A 226 6.16 3.47 -1.36
N GLY A 227 5.08 3.00 -1.98
CA GLY A 227 4.20 1.95 -1.43
C GLY A 227 4.87 0.58 -1.39
N TYR A 228 5.55 0.17 -2.47
CA TYR A 228 6.33 -1.07 -2.52
C TYR A 228 7.38 -1.11 -1.39
N MET A 229 8.12 -0.02 -1.23
CA MET A 229 9.11 0.08 -0.16
C MET A 229 8.50 0.08 1.23
N ALA A 230 7.26 0.57 1.39
CA ALA A 230 6.53 0.45 2.65
C ALA A 230 6.14 -1.00 2.95
N VAL A 231 5.72 -1.80 1.95
CA VAL A 231 5.49 -3.25 2.12
C VAL A 231 6.78 -3.95 2.54
N ASP A 232 7.88 -3.71 1.82
CA ASP A 232 9.16 -4.37 2.07
C ASP A 232 9.79 -4.02 3.43
N THR A 233 9.32 -2.94 4.08
CA THR A 233 9.76 -2.47 5.41
C THR A 233 8.65 -2.60 6.46
N GLY A 234 7.73 -3.55 6.28
CA GLY A 234 6.78 -3.93 7.32
C GLY A 234 5.69 -2.90 7.63
N GLN A 235 5.36 -2.00 6.69
CA GLN A 235 4.39 -0.91 6.87
C GLN A 235 3.18 -1.03 5.92
N PRO A 236 2.38 -2.10 6.01
CA PRO A 236 1.27 -2.35 5.09
C PRO A 236 0.18 -1.27 5.12
N GLY A 237 -0.05 -0.63 6.28
CA GLY A 237 -1.04 0.46 6.40
C GLY A 237 -0.61 1.72 5.65
N LEU A 238 0.69 1.96 5.56
CA LEU A 238 1.26 3.04 4.77
C LEU A 238 1.25 2.69 3.28
N ALA A 239 1.64 1.46 2.94
CA ALA A 239 1.57 0.95 1.57
C ALA A 239 0.17 1.09 0.97
N GLN A 240 -0.89 0.76 1.74
CA GLN A 240 -2.27 0.96 1.33
C GLN A 240 -2.55 2.39 0.87
N ARG A 241 -2.16 3.39 1.68
CA ARG A 241 -2.35 4.81 1.36
C ARG A 241 -1.59 5.19 0.08
N TYR A 242 -0.34 4.76 -0.04
CA TYR A 242 0.47 5.02 -1.24
C TYR A 242 -0.14 4.41 -2.50
N TYR A 243 -0.64 3.17 -2.45
CA TYR A 243 -1.25 2.53 -3.61
C TYR A 243 -2.58 3.17 -4.01
N ILE A 244 -3.43 3.59 -3.05
CA ILE A 244 -4.65 4.33 -3.36
C ILE A 244 -4.32 5.63 -4.10
N GLN A 245 -3.31 6.36 -3.62
CA GLN A 245 -2.91 7.60 -4.29
C GLN A 245 -2.23 7.34 -5.65
N ALA A 246 -1.41 6.29 -5.78
CA ALA A 246 -0.82 5.91 -7.07
C ALA A 246 -1.90 5.57 -8.11
N LEU A 247 -2.93 4.82 -7.73
CA LEU A 247 -4.07 4.51 -8.59
C LEU A 247 -4.80 5.78 -9.03
N ARG A 248 -5.01 6.73 -8.10
CA ARG A 248 -5.68 8.00 -8.42
C ARG A 248 -4.85 8.87 -9.36
N LEU A 249 -3.54 8.91 -9.17
CA LEU A 249 -2.61 9.61 -10.06
C LEU A 249 -2.55 8.95 -11.45
N ALA A 250 -2.62 7.62 -11.54
CA ALA A 250 -2.71 6.91 -12.81
C ALA A 250 -4.02 7.25 -13.57
N GLN A 251 -5.14 7.41 -12.85
CA GLN A 251 -6.40 7.91 -13.43
C GLN A 251 -6.25 9.34 -13.97
N ALA A 252 -5.59 10.22 -13.21
CA ALA A 252 -5.27 11.57 -13.67
C ALA A 252 -4.33 11.55 -14.88
N ALA A 253 -3.42 10.59 -14.99
CA ALA A 253 -2.60 10.42 -16.19
C ALA A 253 -3.40 9.93 -17.41
N GLY A 254 -4.57 9.31 -17.20
CA GLY A 254 -5.27 8.55 -18.22
C GLY A 254 -4.60 7.21 -18.55
N ASP A 255 -3.66 6.76 -17.73
CA ASP A 255 -2.90 5.52 -17.95
C ASP A 255 -3.65 4.32 -17.33
N ARG A 256 -4.56 3.75 -18.12
CA ARG A 256 -5.36 2.59 -17.71
C ARG A 256 -4.52 1.35 -17.48
N GLY A 257 -3.48 1.15 -18.30
CA GLY A 257 -2.57 0.02 -18.15
C GLY A 257 -1.84 0.05 -16.81
N TYR A 258 -1.29 1.22 -16.46
CA TYR A 258 -0.61 1.39 -15.17
C TYR A 258 -1.58 1.37 -13.98
N GLY A 259 -2.82 1.87 -14.14
CA GLY A 259 -3.85 1.69 -13.11
C GLY A 259 -4.15 0.21 -12.84
N GLY A 260 -4.26 -0.60 -13.90
CA GLY A 260 -4.36 -2.06 -13.78
C GLY A 260 -3.16 -2.69 -13.09
N TYR A 261 -1.94 -2.22 -13.37
CA TYR A 261 -0.73 -2.63 -12.67
C TYR A 261 -0.82 -2.38 -11.16
N VAL A 262 -1.22 -1.17 -10.74
CA VAL A 262 -1.37 -0.84 -9.31
C VAL A 262 -2.38 -1.78 -8.63
N LEU A 263 -3.47 -2.14 -9.31
CA LEU A 263 -4.45 -3.10 -8.77
C LEU A 263 -3.88 -4.52 -8.67
N ALA A 264 -3.27 -5.04 -9.74
CA ALA A 264 -2.87 -6.44 -9.86
C ALA A 264 -1.52 -6.77 -9.20
N ALA A 265 -0.54 -5.87 -9.26
CA ALA A 265 0.82 -6.10 -8.78
C ALA A 265 1.09 -5.49 -7.40
N SER A 266 0.33 -4.46 -7.02
CA SER A 266 0.56 -3.73 -5.77
C SER A 266 -0.54 -4.00 -4.73
N MET A 267 -1.78 -3.58 -5.01
CA MET A 267 -2.91 -3.75 -4.07
C MET A 267 -3.26 -5.21 -3.82
N SER A 268 -3.26 -6.04 -4.86
CA SER A 268 -3.52 -7.48 -4.77
C SER A 268 -2.47 -8.21 -3.90
N HIS A 269 -1.17 -7.88 -4.06
CA HIS A 269 -0.12 -8.43 -3.20
C HIS A 269 -0.23 -7.95 -1.75
N LEU A 270 -0.63 -6.70 -1.53
CA LEU A 270 -0.94 -6.21 -0.19
C LEU A 270 -2.14 -6.96 0.41
N ALA A 271 -3.19 -7.23 -0.37
CA ALA A 271 -4.34 -8.01 0.10
C ALA A 271 -3.97 -9.45 0.51
N ALA A 272 -2.94 -10.03 -0.13
CA ALA A 272 -2.41 -11.34 0.24
C ALA A 272 -1.81 -11.36 1.65
N SER A 273 -1.02 -10.34 2.02
CA SER A 273 -0.46 -10.26 3.38
C SER A 273 -1.51 -9.96 4.46
N LEU A 274 -2.69 -9.49 4.06
CA LEU A 274 -3.83 -9.21 4.96
C LEU A 274 -4.79 -10.40 5.13
N GLY A 275 -4.55 -11.51 4.42
CA GLY A 275 -5.37 -12.71 4.52
C GLY A 275 -6.78 -12.57 3.93
N ASN A 276 -6.95 -11.77 2.86
CA ASN A 276 -8.21 -11.72 2.11
C ASN A 276 -8.06 -12.22 0.65
N PRO A 277 -8.03 -13.55 0.42
CA PRO A 277 -7.83 -14.13 -0.91
C PRO A 277 -8.86 -13.74 -1.97
N ARG A 278 -10.10 -13.45 -1.55
CA ARG A 278 -11.17 -13.05 -2.48
C ARG A 278 -10.90 -11.67 -3.07
N GLU A 279 -10.39 -10.75 -2.25
CA GLU A 279 -10.05 -9.39 -2.68
C GLU A 279 -8.94 -9.41 -3.75
N ILE A 280 -7.94 -10.28 -3.60
CA ILE A 280 -6.84 -10.47 -4.57
C ILE A 280 -7.41 -10.74 -5.97
N ALA A 281 -8.30 -11.74 -6.07
CA ALA A 281 -8.91 -12.12 -7.34
C ALA A 281 -9.84 -11.01 -7.89
N GLN A 282 -10.52 -10.26 -7.02
CA GLN A 282 -11.37 -9.14 -7.43
C GLN A 282 -10.56 -7.95 -7.97
N LEU A 283 -9.47 -7.57 -7.31
CA LEU A 283 -8.56 -6.52 -7.76
C LEU A 283 -7.90 -6.89 -9.10
N ALA A 284 -7.47 -8.15 -9.26
CA ALA A 284 -6.90 -8.62 -10.52
C ALA A 284 -7.92 -8.62 -11.67
N ARG A 285 -9.18 -9.01 -11.42
CA ARG A 285 -10.25 -8.89 -12.41
C ARG A 285 -10.60 -7.43 -12.74
N ALA A 286 -10.61 -6.55 -11.74
CA ALA A 286 -10.80 -5.12 -11.97
C ALA A 286 -9.67 -4.53 -12.84
N ALA A 287 -8.43 -4.99 -12.67
CA ALA A 287 -7.31 -4.64 -13.55
C ALA A 287 -7.55 -5.11 -14.99
N GLN A 288 -7.98 -6.36 -15.19
CA GLN A 288 -8.27 -6.92 -16.51
C GLN A 288 -9.38 -6.14 -17.23
N GLU A 289 -10.50 -5.87 -16.56
CA GLU A 289 -11.63 -5.16 -17.17
C GLU A 289 -11.31 -3.68 -17.39
N GLY A 290 -10.68 -3.00 -16.43
CA GLY A 290 -10.41 -1.57 -16.51
C GLY A 290 -9.29 -1.19 -17.49
N ALA A 291 -8.40 -2.13 -17.80
CA ALA A 291 -7.31 -1.94 -18.76
C ALA A 291 -7.54 -2.68 -20.09
N ARG A 292 -8.73 -3.28 -20.28
CA ARG A 292 -9.06 -4.09 -21.45
C ARG A 292 -8.78 -3.36 -22.76
N GLY A 293 -8.01 -4.00 -23.64
CA GLY A 293 -7.64 -3.46 -24.95
C GLY A 293 -6.60 -2.32 -24.92
N GLN A 294 -6.02 -2.02 -23.75
CA GLN A 294 -5.05 -0.94 -23.56
C GLN A 294 -3.72 -1.43 -22.96
N VAL A 295 -3.51 -2.74 -22.91
CA VAL A 295 -2.32 -3.37 -22.33
C VAL A 295 -1.72 -4.38 -23.29
N THR A 296 -0.41 -4.57 -23.18
CA THR A 296 0.32 -5.58 -23.93
C THR A 296 0.08 -6.97 -23.34
N PRO A 297 0.33 -8.06 -24.10
CA PRO A 297 0.21 -9.42 -23.59
C PRO A 297 1.04 -9.69 -22.31
N ARG A 298 2.16 -8.99 -22.13
CA ARG A 298 2.99 -9.10 -20.91
C ARG A 298 2.27 -8.58 -19.67
N ALA A 299 1.60 -7.44 -19.79
CA ALA A 299 0.77 -6.91 -18.71
C ALA A 299 -0.49 -7.78 -18.48
N GLU A 300 -1.11 -8.32 -19.55
CA GLU A 300 -2.20 -9.30 -19.40
C GLU A 300 -1.74 -10.54 -18.60
N ALA A 301 -0.55 -11.07 -18.90
CA ALA A 301 0.02 -12.21 -18.19
C ALA A 301 0.17 -11.94 -16.68
N MET A 302 0.64 -10.75 -16.32
CA MET A 302 0.73 -10.33 -14.91
C MET A 302 -0.64 -10.27 -14.23
N PHE A 303 -1.65 -9.74 -14.92
CA PHE A 303 -3.00 -9.64 -14.35
C PHE A 303 -3.63 -11.02 -14.13
N PHE A 304 -3.39 -11.97 -15.05
CA PHE A 304 -3.80 -13.35 -14.86
C PHE A 304 -3.01 -14.03 -13.74
N ALA A 305 -1.71 -13.80 -13.61
CA ALA A 305 -0.92 -14.38 -12.52
C ALA A 305 -1.43 -13.93 -11.14
N ALA A 306 -1.77 -12.64 -11.00
CA ALA A 306 -2.39 -12.09 -9.79
C ALA A 306 -3.75 -12.72 -9.48
N GLU A 307 -4.61 -12.92 -10.49
CA GLU A 307 -5.90 -13.60 -10.30
C GLU A 307 -5.71 -15.08 -9.91
N ALA A 308 -4.77 -15.78 -10.56
CA ALA A 308 -4.43 -17.16 -10.27
C ALA A 308 -4.00 -17.34 -8.80
N ARG A 309 -3.22 -16.39 -8.27
CA ARG A 309 -2.82 -16.38 -6.86
C ARG A 309 -4.00 -16.23 -5.90
N GLY A 310 -4.99 -15.40 -6.24
CA GLY A 310 -6.23 -15.29 -5.47
C GLY A 310 -6.97 -16.62 -5.38
N HIS A 311 -7.08 -17.35 -6.50
CA HIS A 311 -7.70 -18.68 -6.53
C HIS A 311 -6.89 -19.73 -5.77
N ALA A 312 -5.56 -19.70 -5.89
CA ALA A 312 -4.67 -20.59 -5.15
C ALA A 312 -4.85 -20.44 -3.63
N LEU A 313 -4.85 -19.21 -3.11
CA LEU A 313 -5.07 -18.92 -1.69
C LEU A 313 -6.49 -19.29 -1.20
N MET A 314 -7.48 -19.34 -2.09
CA MET A 314 -8.82 -19.86 -1.77
C MET A 314 -8.90 -21.39 -1.81
N GLY A 315 -7.83 -22.09 -2.22
CA GLY A 315 -7.85 -23.54 -2.42
C GLY A 315 -8.56 -24.00 -3.69
N ASP A 316 -8.93 -23.08 -4.59
CA ASP A 316 -9.64 -23.39 -5.83
C ASP A 316 -8.64 -23.80 -6.93
N ALA A 317 -8.16 -25.04 -6.84
CA ALA A 317 -7.18 -25.57 -7.78
C ALA A 317 -7.67 -25.57 -9.24
N ARG A 318 -8.98 -25.69 -9.49
CA ARG A 318 -9.53 -25.70 -10.86
C ARG A 318 -9.48 -24.31 -11.48
N ALA A 319 -9.96 -23.30 -10.76
CA ALA A 319 -9.89 -21.93 -11.23
C ALA A 319 -8.45 -21.46 -11.36
N PHE A 320 -7.58 -21.81 -10.39
CA PHE A 320 -6.14 -21.56 -10.49
C PHE A 320 -5.56 -22.12 -11.80
N GLN A 321 -5.77 -23.40 -12.12
CA GLN A 321 -5.22 -24.01 -13.34
C GLN A 321 -5.70 -23.31 -14.61
N SER A 322 -6.99 -22.96 -14.67
CA SER A 322 -7.56 -22.25 -15.82
C SER A 322 -6.93 -20.87 -16.01
N VAL A 323 -6.81 -20.08 -14.94
CA VAL A 323 -6.28 -18.72 -15.01
C VAL A 323 -4.75 -18.72 -15.18
N ALA A 324 -4.02 -19.62 -14.52
CA ALA A 324 -2.58 -19.80 -14.70
C ALA A 324 -2.24 -20.16 -16.15
N GLY A 325 -3.04 -21.02 -16.80
CA GLY A 325 -2.90 -21.32 -18.22
C GLY A 325 -3.04 -20.08 -19.12
N ARG A 326 -3.97 -19.17 -18.78
CA ARG A 326 -4.10 -17.87 -19.50
C ARG A 326 -2.90 -16.97 -19.26
N ALA A 327 -2.33 -16.96 -18.05
CA ALA A 327 -1.11 -16.22 -17.76
C ALA A 327 0.08 -16.71 -18.60
N VAL A 328 0.27 -18.03 -18.68
CA VAL A 328 1.32 -18.66 -19.50
C VAL A 328 1.11 -18.34 -20.98
N ALA A 329 -0.09 -18.54 -21.51
CA ALA A 329 -0.38 -18.26 -22.93
C ALA A 329 -0.21 -16.77 -23.29
N ALA A 330 -0.51 -15.85 -22.36
CA ALA A 330 -0.27 -14.42 -22.56
C ALA A 330 1.23 -14.09 -22.55
N MET A 331 2.02 -14.74 -21.69
CA MET A 331 3.48 -14.60 -21.68
C MET A 331 4.11 -15.17 -22.96
N GLU A 332 3.68 -16.34 -23.43
CA GLU A 332 4.15 -16.92 -24.70
C GLU A 332 3.89 -15.98 -25.87
N ARG A 333 2.71 -15.34 -25.93
CA ARG A 333 2.42 -14.28 -26.92
C ARG A 333 3.36 -13.09 -26.77
N ALA A 334 3.67 -12.69 -25.54
CA ALA A 334 4.57 -11.57 -25.25
C ALA A 334 6.03 -11.82 -25.67
N GLU A 335 6.47 -13.08 -25.65
CA GLU A 335 7.82 -13.51 -26.09
C GLU A 335 7.89 -13.78 -27.59
N ALA A 336 6.76 -14.16 -28.22
CA ALA A 336 6.70 -14.40 -29.66
C ALA A 336 6.78 -13.11 -30.50
N VAL A 337 6.50 -11.95 -29.92
CA VAL A 337 6.62 -10.65 -30.61
C VAL A 337 8.10 -10.28 -30.68
N THR A 338 8.65 -10.29 -31.89
CA THR A 338 10.07 -9.95 -32.18
C THR A 338 10.38 -8.46 -32.05
N GLU A 339 9.37 -7.59 -32.11
CA GLU A 339 9.50 -6.16 -31.84
C GLU A 339 9.37 -5.91 -30.33
N THR A 340 10.50 -5.88 -29.65
CA THR A 340 10.65 -5.65 -28.19
C THR A 340 10.27 -4.24 -27.70
N GLY A 341 9.53 -3.46 -28.52
CA GLY A 341 9.32 -2.02 -28.35
C GLY A 341 7.95 -1.58 -27.84
N ASP A 342 6.93 -2.45 -27.82
CA ASP A 342 5.56 -2.04 -27.49
C ASP A 342 5.28 -2.00 -25.97
N ASP A 343 6.14 -2.61 -25.16
CA ASP A 343 5.95 -2.63 -23.72
C ASP A 343 6.27 -1.29 -23.06
N PRO A 344 5.37 -0.77 -22.22
CA PRO A 344 5.71 0.33 -21.34
C PRO A 344 6.84 -0.06 -20.39
N ALA A 345 7.77 0.87 -20.13
CA ALA A 345 8.91 0.63 -19.25
C ALA A 345 8.54 0.14 -17.82
N TRP A 346 7.30 0.33 -17.38
CA TRP A 346 6.85 -0.16 -16.07
C TRP A 346 6.59 -1.68 -16.05
N ILE A 347 6.25 -2.33 -17.17
CA ILE A 347 6.01 -3.79 -17.20
C ILE A 347 7.26 -4.60 -17.53
N GLY A 348 8.32 -3.99 -18.06
CA GLY A 348 9.51 -4.70 -18.55
C GLY A 348 10.26 -5.58 -17.53
N HIS A 349 9.91 -5.54 -16.25
CA HIS A 349 10.43 -6.44 -15.22
C HIS A 349 9.69 -7.80 -15.16
N PHE A 350 8.52 -7.93 -15.77
CA PHE A 350 7.69 -9.12 -15.75
C PHE A 350 8.05 -10.04 -16.92
N ASP A 351 9.11 -10.82 -16.73
CA ASP A 351 9.64 -11.79 -17.69
C ASP A 351 9.14 -13.22 -17.38
N PRO A 352 9.49 -14.24 -18.19
CA PRO A 352 9.10 -15.62 -17.91
C PRO A 352 9.57 -16.14 -16.54
N ALA A 353 10.73 -15.69 -16.06
CA ALA A 353 11.25 -16.06 -14.73
C ALA A 353 10.37 -15.48 -13.61
N TYR A 354 9.91 -14.23 -13.78
CA TYR A 354 8.97 -13.60 -12.86
C TYR A 354 7.62 -14.32 -12.84
N LEU A 355 7.10 -14.72 -14.01
CA LEU A 355 5.87 -15.51 -14.06
C LEU A 355 6.04 -16.86 -13.34
N ALA A 356 7.18 -17.54 -13.53
CA ALA A 356 7.49 -18.76 -12.79
C ALA A 356 7.52 -18.52 -11.28
N ASP A 357 8.10 -17.41 -10.81
CA ASP A 357 8.10 -17.02 -9.39
C ASP A 357 6.66 -16.86 -8.84
N GLU A 358 5.78 -16.13 -9.53
CA GLU A 358 4.38 -15.98 -9.09
C GLU A 358 3.62 -17.32 -9.10
N LEU A 359 3.85 -18.19 -10.09
CA LEU A 359 3.23 -19.52 -10.12
C LEU A 359 3.79 -20.44 -9.03
N ALA A 360 5.05 -20.31 -8.65
CA ALA A 360 5.64 -21.04 -7.53
C ALA A 360 4.93 -20.69 -6.21
N HIS A 361 4.63 -19.40 -5.99
CA HIS A 361 3.82 -18.94 -4.86
C HIS A 361 2.41 -19.54 -4.89
N CYS A 362 1.76 -19.57 -6.05
CA CYS A 362 0.44 -20.18 -6.17
C CYS A 362 0.44 -21.67 -5.81
N HIS A 363 1.42 -22.44 -6.31
CA HIS A 363 1.52 -23.86 -5.98
C HIS A 363 1.85 -24.10 -4.50
N ARG A 364 2.69 -23.25 -3.89
CA ARG A 364 2.93 -23.27 -2.44
C ARG A 364 1.64 -23.05 -1.67
N ASP A 365 0.84 -22.05 -2.06
CA ASP A 365 -0.42 -21.69 -1.40
C ASP A 365 -1.48 -22.81 -1.54
N LEU A 366 -1.43 -23.60 -2.62
CA LEU A 366 -2.24 -24.81 -2.83
C LEU A 366 -1.71 -26.07 -2.12
N GLY A 367 -0.55 -25.99 -1.45
CA GLY A 367 0.09 -27.17 -0.84
C GLY A 367 0.57 -28.20 -1.87
N GLN A 368 1.02 -27.74 -3.04
CA GLN A 368 1.53 -28.58 -4.14
C GLN A 368 3.05 -28.47 -4.22
N PRO A 369 3.81 -29.22 -3.39
CA PRO A 369 5.24 -28.99 -3.24
C PRO A 369 6.07 -29.32 -4.49
N VAL A 370 5.69 -30.35 -5.25
CA VAL A 370 6.44 -30.73 -6.46
C VAL A 370 6.35 -29.64 -7.55
N PRO A 371 5.14 -29.17 -7.96
CA PRO A 371 5.03 -28.03 -8.88
C PRO A 371 5.64 -26.74 -8.32
N ALA A 372 5.52 -26.49 -7.01
CA ALA A 372 6.13 -25.30 -6.39
C ALA A 372 7.65 -25.31 -6.53
N ALA A 373 8.30 -26.45 -6.25
CA ALA A 373 9.75 -26.59 -6.40
C ALA A 373 10.20 -26.42 -7.85
N GLN A 374 9.48 -26.99 -8.82
CA GLN A 374 9.79 -26.86 -10.25
C GLN A 374 9.74 -25.39 -10.69
N ARG A 375 8.65 -24.68 -10.39
CA ARG A 375 8.49 -23.27 -10.74
C ARG A 375 9.48 -22.36 -10.01
N ALA A 376 9.80 -22.66 -8.76
CA ALA A 376 10.81 -21.92 -8.01
C ALA A 376 12.20 -22.07 -8.65
N GLN A 377 12.55 -23.28 -9.09
CA GLN A 377 13.82 -23.53 -9.78
C GLN A 377 13.88 -22.80 -11.12
N GLU A 378 12.83 -22.89 -11.94
CA GLU A 378 12.72 -22.14 -13.21
C GLU A 378 12.94 -20.62 -13.01
N ALA A 379 12.33 -20.06 -11.97
CA ALA A 379 12.50 -18.65 -11.61
C ALA A 379 13.95 -18.34 -11.21
N LEU A 380 14.58 -19.18 -10.38
CA LEU A 380 15.96 -19.01 -9.93
C LEU A 380 16.97 -19.08 -11.06
N ASP A 381 16.73 -19.97 -12.03
CA ASP A 381 17.59 -20.14 -13.21
C ASP A 381 17.49 -18.93 -14.16
N GLY A 382 16.31 -18.32 -14.26
CA GLY A 382 16.09 -17.15 -15.11
C GLY A 382 16.44 -15.80 -14.46
N HIS A 383 16.39 -15.67 -13.13
CA HIS A 383 16.64 -14.39 -12.47
C HIS A 383 18.13 -13.99 -12.45
N PRO A 384 18.48 -12.77 -12.91
CA PRO A 384 19.86 -12.31 -12.88
C PRO A 384 20.36 -12.15 -11.44
N THR A 385 21.68 -12.27 -11.25
CA THR A 385 22.33 -12.21 -9.93
C THR A 385 22.07 -10.90 -9.18
N GLY A 386 21.83 -9.80 -9.90
CA GLY A 386 21.46 -8.50 -9.32
C GLY A 386 20.08 -8.46 -8.64
N ARG A 387 19.24 -9.49 -8.78
CA ARG A 387 17.92 -9.60 -8.12
C ARG A 387 18.01 -10.34 -6.78
N ALA A 388 18.98 -9.99 -5.95
CA ALA A 388 19.33 -10.73 -4.73
C ALA A 388 18.13 -10.96 -3.79
N ARG A 389 17.29 -9.94 -3.54
CA ARG A 389 16.06 -10.08 -2.72
C ARG A 389 15.13 -11.15 -3.28
N ARG A 390 14.83 -11.10 -4.58
CA ARG A 390 13.89 -12.03 -5.24
C ARG A 390 14.45 -13.44 -5.26
N ARG A 391 15.73 -13.60 -5.60
CA ARG A 391 16.41 -14.91 -5.57
C ARG A 391 16.39 -15.53 -4.16
N ALA A 392 16.60 -14.73 -3.12
CA ALA A 392 16.51 -15.24 -1.76
C ALA A 392 15.09 -15.69 -1.37
N ILE A 393 14.05 -14.94 -1.77
CA ILE A 393 12.66 -15.36 -1.58
C ILE A 393 12.37 -16.65 -2.35
N GLY A 394 12.83 -16.76 -3.60
CA GLY A 394 12.70 -17.97 -4.41
C GLY A 394 13.40 -19.18 -3.77
N LEU A 395 14.59 -19.01 -3.20
CA LEU A 395 15.29 -20.06 -2.46
C LEU A 395 14.54 -20.47 -1.18
N ALA A 396 14.01 -19.52 -0.41
CA ALA A 396 13.21 -19.83 0.78
C ALA A 396 11.91 -20.59 0.42
N LEU A 397 11.29 -20.24 -0.71
CA LEU A 397 10.12 -20.95 -1.24
C LEU A 397 10.48 -22.36 -1.71
N LEU A 398 11.58 -22.52 -2.44
CA LEU A 398 12.11 -23.82 -2.88
C LEU A 398 12.44 -24.72 -1.68
N ALA A 399 13.14 -24.18 -0.68
CA ALA A 399 13.45 -24.88 0.56
C ALA A 399 12.18 -25.33 1.29
N SER A 400 11.17 -24.46 1.36
CA SER A 400 9.86 -24.80 1.95
C SER A 400 9.15 -25.93 1.19
N ALA A 401 9.28 -25.99 -0.14
CA ALA A 401 8.74 -27.07 -0.96
C ALA A 401 9.52 -28.39 -0.80
N GLN A 402 10.84 -28.32 -0.59
CA GLN A 402 11.69 -29.48 -0.32
C GLN A 402 11.38 -30.12 1.06
N VAL A 403 11.14 -29.32 2.10
CA VAL A 403 10.70 -29.84 3.43
C VAL A 403 9.39 -30.61 3.32
N GLN A 404 8.43 -30.10 2.54
CA GLN A 404 7.15 -30.78 2.30
C GLN A 404 7.33 -32.12 1.56
N GLN A 405 8.41 -32.26 0.78
CA GLN A 405 8.81 -33.50 0.11
C GLN A 405 9.65 -34.42 1.00
N ARG A 406 9.94 -34.02 2.26
CA ARG A 406 10.81 -34.71 3.23
C ARG A 406 12.30 -34.70 2.87
N GLU A 407 12.72 -33.82 1.97
CA GLU A 407 14.12 -33.59 1.59
C GLU A 407 14.75 -32.54 2.53
N VAL A 408 14.82 -32.84 3.82
CA VAL A 408 15.15 -31.86 4.89
C VAL A 408 16.58 -31.32 4.78
N GLU A 409 17.54 -32.17 4.44
CA GLU A 409 18.95 -31.79 4.30
C GLU A 409 19.14 -30.83 3.12
N LEU A 410 18.56 -31.15 1.97
CA LEU A 410 18.55 -30.29 0.79
C LEU A 410 17.86 -28.96 1.11
N ALA A 411 16.74 -28.99 1.81
CA ALA A 411 16.04 -27.78 2.22
C ALA A 411 16.89 -26.87 3.11
N CYS A 412 17.62 -27.41 4.08
CA CYS A 412 18.51 -26.61 4.94
C CYS A 412 19.68 -26.02 4.16
N HIS A 413 20.20 -26.74 3.16
CA HIS A 413 21.22 -26.22 2.26
C HIS A 413 20.69 -25.06 1.40
N THR A 414 19.55 -25.24 0.74
CA THR A 414 18.89 -24.19 -0.06
C THR A 414 18.50 -22.99 0.81
N GLY A 415 17.98 -23.23 2.02
CA GLY A 415 17.66 -22.17 2.99
C GLY A 415 18.90 -21.39 3.43
N THR A 416 20.05 -22.05 3.59
CA THR A 416 21.32 -21.37 3.89
C THR A 416 21.70 -20.38 2.80
N GLN A 417 21.57 -20.77 1.53
CA GLN A 417 21.85 -19.87 0.40
C GLN A 417 20.94 -18.62 0.44
N ALA A 418 19.68 -18.78 0.87
CA ALA A 418 18.77 -17.66 1.07
C ALA A 418 19.25 -16.71 2.19
N ILE A 419 19.76 -17.25 3.31
CA ILE A 419 20.35 -16.45 4.41
C ILE A 419 21.52 -15.63 3.90
N GLU A 420 22.44 -16.25 3.15
CA GLU A 420 23.64 -15.60 2.62
C GLU A 420 23.30 -14.44 1.68
N LEU A 421 22.37 -14.65 0.74
CA LEU A 421 21.93 -13.60 -0.18
C LEU A 421 21.28 -12.41 0.52
N LEU A 422 20.54 -12.66 1.59
CA LEU A 422 19.86 -11.60 2.34
C LEU A 422 20.76 -10.89 3.34
N GLY A 423 21.95 -11.43 3.66
CA GLY A 423 22.89 -10.80 4.60
C GLY A 423 23.32 -9.38 4.21
N GLY A 424 23.28 -9.06 2.90
CA GLY A 424 23.59 -7.72 2.39
C GLY A 424 22.38 -6.77 2.24
N LEU A 425 21.17 -7.20 2.59
CA LEU A 425 19.93 -6.50 2.25
C LEU A 425 19.11 -6.15 3.49
N ARG A 426 18.56 -4.92 3.53
CA ARG A 426 17.53 -4.54 4.53
C ARG A 426 16.13 -4.68 3.93
N THR A 427 15.50 -5.81 4.24
CA THR A 427 14.16 -6.22 3.79
C THR A 427 13.47 -7.05 4.87
N ASP A 428 12.27 -6.65 5.28
CA ASP A 428 11.46 -7.41 6.24
C ASP A 428 10.79 -8.59 5.53
N ARG A 429 10.35 -8.38 4.28
CA ARG A 429 9.71 -9.42 3.47
C ARG A 429 10.62 -10.63 3.25
N GLY A 430 11.91 -10.43 3.00
CA GLY A 430 12.85 -11.54 2.89
C GLY A 430 13.00 -12.32 4.22
N ALA A 431 12.94 -11.62 5.36
CA ALA A 431 12.99 -12.25 6.67
C ALA A 431 11.71 -13.03 6.99
N GLU A 432 10.53 -12.53 6.61
CA GLU A 432 9.24 -13.23 6.79
C GLU A 432 9.23 -14.60 6.11
N TYR A 433 9.77 -14.72 4.89
CA TYR A 433 9.85 -16.01 4.18
C TYR A 433 10.82 -16.99 4.85
N LEU A 434 11.94 -16.50 5.39
CA LEU A 434 12.86 -17.34 6.16
C LEU A 434 12.24 -17.80 7.47
N GLU A 435 11.50 -16.92 8.15
CA GLU A 435 10.76 -17.29 9.35
C GLU A 435 9.67 -18.32 9.04
N GLU A 436 8.90 -18.15 7.96
CA GLU A 436 7.92 -19.16 7.52
C GLU A 436 8.60 -20.52 7.28
N PHE A 437 9.76 -20.51 6.60
CA PHE A 437 10.57 -21.71 6.39
C PHE A 437 11.05 -22.34 7.71
N ARG A 438 11.55 -21.53 8.65
CA ARG A 438 11.97 -21.99 9.99
C ARG A 438 10.83 -22.66 10.74
N HIS A 439 9.62 -22.10 10.68
CA HIS A 439 8.44 -22.72 11.30
C HIS A 439 8.10 -24.09 10.69
N ARG A 440 8.32 -24.27 9.38
CA ARG A 440 8.12 -25.57 8.71
C ARG A 440 9.15 -26.62 9.11
N LEU A 441 10.30 -26.22 9.64
CA LEU A 441 11.35 -27.13 10.13
C LEU A 441 11.13 -27.61 11.56
N VAL A 442 10.18 -27.04 12.33
CA VAL A 442 9.91 -27.43 13.73
C VAL A 442 9.72 -28.95 13.92
N PRO A 443 9.03 -29.70 13.03
CA PRO A 443 8.91 -31.15 13.16
C PRO A 443 10.25 -31.92 13.06
N TYR A 444 11.31 -31.28 12.55
CA TYR A 444 12.64 -31.85 12.31
C TYR A 444 13.72 -31.19 13.19
N GLN A 445 13.34 -30.47 14.24
CA GLN A 445 14.24 -29.65 15.07
C GLN A 445 15.42 -30.43 15.70
N ASP A 446 15.27 -31.74 15.89
CA ASP A 446 16.31 -32.60 16.48
C ASP A 446 17.41 -32.99 15.48
N GLU A 447 17.15 -32.85 14.18
CA GLU A 447 18.11 -33.14 13.13
C GLU A 447 19.32 -32.19 13.21
N PRO A 448 20.58 -32.69 13.14
CA PRO A 448 21.77 -31.86 13.24
C PRO A 448 21.79 -30.70 12.23
N VAL A 449 21.36 -30.96 10.99
CA VAL A 449 21.33 -29.98 9.90
C VAL A 449 20.34 -28.83 10.17
N VAL A 450 19.21 -29.14 10.82
CA VAL A 450 18.18 -28.15 11.19
C VAL A 450 18.67 -27.26 12.34
N ARG A 451 19.39 -27.85 13.32
CA ARG A 451 20.02 -27.08 14.40
C ARG A 451 21.10 -26.14 13.87
N GLU A 452 21.94 -26.59 12.94
CA GLU A 452 22.94 -25.74 12.29
C GLU A 452 22.31 -24.59 11.52
N PHE A 453 21.28 -24.88 10.72
CA PHE A 453 20.53 -23.85 9.99
C PHE A 453 19.90 -22.82 10.94
N THR A 454 19.26 -23.27 12.02
CA THR A 454 18.62 -22.40 13.01
C THR A 454 19.64 -21.50 13.70
N ALA A 455 20.80 -22.05 14.09
CA ALA A 455 21.88 -21.26 14.67
C ALA A 455 22.40 -20.17 13.71
N ARG A 456 22.51 -20.47 12.41
CA ARG A 456 22.88 -19.47 11.39
C ARG A 456 21.83 -18.37 11.25
N MET A 457 20.54 -18.70 11.33
CA MET A 457 19.46 -17.71 11.34
C MET A 457 19.53 -16.78 12.56
N GLU A 458 19.74 -17.34 13.75
CA GLU A 458 19.83 -16.57 15.00
C GLU A 458 21.04 -15.61 15.00
N LEU A 459 22.19 -16.07 14.51
CA LEU A 459 23.38 -15.23 14.34
C LEU A 459 23.11 -14.04 13.43
N ARG A 460 22.32 -14.22 12.38
CA ARG A 460 21.92 -13.14 11.48
C ARG A 460 20.92 -12.19 12.14
N ALA A 461 19.95 -12.69 12.90
CA ALA A 461 18.98 -11.84 13.60
C ALA A 461 19.66 -10.94 14.65
N ALA A 462 20.81 -11.37 15.18
CA ALA A 462 21.61 -10.61 16.14
C ALA A 462 22.59 -9.59 15.52
N ALA A 463 22.83 -9.64 14.21
CA ALA A 463 23.74 -8.77 13.47
C ALA A 463 23.01 -7.60 12.78
#